data_AF-A0A950U7D9-F1
#
_entry.id   AF-A0A950U7D9-F1
#
_cell.length_a   1.000
_cell.length_b   1.000
_cell.length_c   1.000
_cell.angle_alpha   90.00
_cell.angle_beta   90.00
_cell.angle_gamma   90.00
#
_symmetry.space_group_name_H-M   'P 1'
#
loop_
_entity.id
_entity.type
_entity.pdbx_description
1 polymer ?
#
loop_
_entity_poly.entity_id
_entity_poly.type
_entity_poly.pdbx_seq_one_letter_code
_entity_poly.pdbx_strand_id
1 'polypeptide(L)'
;MRSAGERRELLKGVYEEARECTRCPLHQTRTKVVFGAGNADAELLFIGEAPGANEDRMGLPFVGQAGKLLDTLLAEIGLQRADVWICNVLKCRPPDNRDPQPNEIESCQGYLRAQVDLIEPTVICTLGNFSTKLLRGDMTGISRLHGREEVRIVGSRAVRLYPLYHPAAALYTPSMLETLRQDFHRIPQLIALGAPEQPEEMHGIPEAEDPAEETTEEVLEDARSADPEPEYVAQLGLF
;
A
#
# COMPACT_ATOMS: atom_id res chain seq x y z
N MET A 1 17.33 -9.10 10.85
CA MET A 1 16.05 -8.38 10.67
C MET A 1 16.31 -6.91 10.92
N ARG A 2 15.77 -6.03 10.07
CA ARG A 2 15.85 -4.57 10.27
C ARG A 2 15.05 -4.20 11.51
N SER A 3 15.50 -3.19 12.24
CA SER A 3 14.70 -2.57 13.31
C SER A 3 13.54 -1.76 12.73
N ALA A 4 12.49 -1.52 13.52
CA ALA A 4 11.37 -0.66 13.12
C ALA A 4 11.83 0.76 12.72
N GLY A 5 12.86 1.29 13.38
CA GLY A 5 13.46 2.59 13.05
C GLY A 5 14.15 2.61 11.68
N GLU A 6 14.93 1.56 11.36
CA GLU A 6 15.55 1.41 10.04
C GLU A 6 14.51 1.23 8.94
N ARG A 7 13.47 0.41 9.17
CA ARG A 7 12.36 0.24 8.21
C ARG A 7 11.67 1.58 7.92
N ARG A 8 11.40 2.37 8.95
CA ARG A 8 10.81 3.71 8.82
C ARG A 8 11.69 4.64 7.99
N GLU A 9 12.99 4.68 8.26
CA GLU A 9 13.91 5.55 7.52
C GLU A 9 14.00 5.16 6.05
N LEU A 10 14.08 3.86 5.75
CA LEU A 10 14.06 3.37 4.37
C LEU A 10 12.74 3.70 3.66
N LEU A 11 11.60 3.57 4.34
CA LEU A 11 10.30 3.98 3.79
C LEU A 11 10.22 5.47 3.49
N LYS A 12 10.88 6.34 4.28
CA LYS A 12 10.98 7.76 3.94
C LYS A 12 11.72 7.98 2.63
N GLY A 13 12.84 7.29 2.41
CA GLY A 13 13.57 7.37 1.13
C GLY A 13 12.65 7.02 -0.06
N VAL A 14 11.90 5.92 0.05
CA VAL A 14 10.93 5.51 -0.98
C VAL A 14 9.79 6.52 -1.13
N TYR A 15 9.36 7.17 -0.04
CA TYR A 15 8.36 8.22 -0.08
C TYR A 15 8.85 9.46 -0.85
N GLU A 16 10.09 9.90 -0.61
CA GLU A 16 10.70 11.04 -1.31
C GLU A 16 10.76 10.78 -2.83
N GLU A 17 11.20 9.58 -3.24
CA GLU A 17 11.15 9.15 -4.64
C GLU A 17 9.72 9.16 -5.21
N ALA A 18 8.76 8.63 -4.44
CA ALA A 18 7.37 8.57 -4.87
C ALA A 18 6.76 9.97 -5.07
N ARG A 19 7.10 10.93 -4.20
CA ARG A 19 6.61 12.32 -4.24
C ARG A 19 6.97 13.03 -5.54
N GLU A 20 8.18 12.77 -6.04
CA GLU A 20 8.73 13.38 -7.26
C GLU A 20 8.45 12.55 -8.52
N CYS A 21 7.85 11.37 -8.38
CA CYS A 21 7.62 10.44 -9.48
C CYS A 21 6.82 11.05 -10.65
N THR A 22 7.33 10.91 -11.86
CA THR A 22 6.69 11.33 -13.13
C THR A 22 6.48 10.17 -14.12
N ARG A 23 6.69 8.92 -13.68
CA ARG A 23 6.74 7.71 -14.54
C ARG A 23 5.44 7.38 -15.28
N CYS A 24 4.30 7.96 -14.89
CA CYS A 24 3.01 7.79 -15.59
C CYS A 24 2.19 9.08 -15.62
N PRO A 25 1.17 9.21 -16.48
CA PRO A 25 0.40 10.46 -16.66
C PRO A 25 -0.29 10.99 -15.40
N LEU A 26 -0.54 10.14 -14.39
CA LEU A 26 -1.22 10.54 -13.16
C LEU A 26 -0.48 11.62 -12.34
N HIS A 27 0.82 11.81 -12.57
CA HIS A 27 1.57 12.89 -11.92
C HIS A 27 1.07 14.28 -12.32
N GLN A 28 0.47 14.42 -13.50
CA GLN A 28 0.02 15.71 -14.03
C GLN A 28 -1.24 16.22 -13.34
N THR A 29 -2.03 15.33 -12.74
CA THR A 29 -3.36 15.65 -12.21
C THR A 29 -3.48 15.48 -10.70
N ARG A 30 -2.51 14.81 -10.05
CA ARG A 30 -2.52 14.65 -8.59
C ARG A 30 -2.28 16.00 -7.89
N THR A 31 -2.88 16.17 -6.72
CA THR A 31 -2.49 17.24 -5.79
C THR A 31 -1.32 16.78 -4.93
N LYS A 32 -1.43 15.59 -4.33
CA LYS A 32 -0.39 14.97 -3.51
C LYS A 32 -0.28 13.49 -3.82
N VAL A 33 0.92 12.95 -3.63
CA VAL A 33 1.11 11.51 -3.62
C VAL A 33 0.54 10.94 -2.33
N VAL A 34 -0.24 9.87 -2.45
CA VAL A 34 -0.80 9.12 -1.34
C VAL A 34 -0.03 7.82 -1.23
N PHE A 35 1.12 7.90 -0.54
CA PHE A 35 2.09 6.82 -0.46
C PHE A 35 1.55 5.62 0.33
N GLY A 36 1.04 5.90 1.52
CA GLY A 36 0.65 4.94 2.54
C GLY A 36 0.86 5.60 3.90
N ALA A 37 0.23 5.06 4.94
CA ALA A 37 0.40 5.57 6.29
C ALA A 37 0.21 4.46 7.33
N GLY A 38 0.92 4.56 8.45
CA GLY A 38 0.76 3.69 9.60
C GLY A 38 2.08 3.20 10.19
N ASN A 39 2.08 2.01 10.79
CA ASN A 39 3.27 1.42 11.40
C ASN A 39 4.21 0.81 10.34
N ALA A 40 5.46 1.29 10.30
CA ALA A 40 6.52 0.77 9.44
C ALA A 40 6.95 -0.68 9.79
N ASP A 41 6.49 -1.21 10.92
CA ASP A 41 6.70 -2.57 11.41
C ASP A 41 5.37 -3.31 11.59
N ALA A 42 4.36 -2.96 10.79
CA ALA A 42 3.03 -3.55 10.90
C ALA A 42 3.01 -5.02 10.45
N GLU A 43 2.44 -5.89 11.28
CA GLU A 43 2.13 -7.27 10.89
C GLU A 43 0.95 -7.36 9.90
N LEU A 44 0.16 -6.29 9.79
CA LEU A 44 -1.05 -6.20 8.98
C LEU A 44 -0.99 -5.01 8.01
N LEU A 45 -1.12 -5.31 6.73
CA LEU A 45 -1.24 -4.33 5.66
C LEU A 45 -2.65 -4.33 5.05
N PHE A 46 -3.21 -3.16 4.78
CA PHE A 46 -4.40 -2.99 3.94
C PHE A 46 -4.05 -2.34 2.60
N ILE A 47 -4.54 -2.92 1.51
CA ILE A 47 -4.26 -2.46 0.14
C ILE A 47 -5.57 -2.23 -0.62
N GLY A 48 -5.89 -0.96 -0.87
CA GLY A 48 -6.95 -0.54 -1.78
C GLY A 48 -6.47 -0.36 -3.22
N GLU A 49 -7.33 0.25 -4.04
CA GLU A 49 -7.12 0.43 -5.47
C GLU A 49 -6.28 1.68 -5.78
N ALA A 50 -6.85 2.85 -5.51
CA ALA A 50 -6.25 4.14 -5.83
C ALA A 50 -6.80 5.23 -4.88
N PRO A 51 -6.13 6.39 -4.78
CA PRO A 51 -6.61 7.50 -3.98
C PRO A 51 -7.87 8.14 -4.58
N GLY A 52 -8.80 8.52 -3.71
CA GLY A 52 -9.94 9.39 -4.06
C GLY A 52 -9.59 10.88 -3.94
N ALA A 53 -10.59 11.75 -4.14
CA ALA A 53 -10.39 13.20 -4.15
C ALA A 53 -9.93 13.77 -2.79
N ASN A 54 -10.43 13.22 -1.68
CA ASN A 54 -10.03 13.69 -0.35
C ASN A 54 -8.63 13.17 0.00
N GLU A 55 -8.34 11.92 -0.34
CA GLU A 55 -7.03 11.31 -0.18
C GLU A 55 -5.97 12.09 -0.96
N ASP A 56 -6.23 12.43 -2.22
CA ASP A 56 -5.34 13.24 -3.07
C ASP A 56 -5.07 14.63 -2.47
N ARG A 57 -6.11 15.30 -1.97
CA ARG A 57 -5.96 16.63 -1.33
C ARG A 57 -5.13 16.55 -0.05
N MET A 58 -5.39 15.55 0.78
CA MET A 58 -4.77 15.42 2.10
C MET A 58 -3.38 14.79 2.01
N GLY A 59 -3.14 13.93 1.01
CA GLY A 59 -1.94 13.12 0.89
C GLY A 59 -1.94 11.90 1.81
N LEU A 60 -3.12 11.47 2.29
CA LEU A 60 -3.30 10.37 3.24
C LEU A 60 -4.28 9.33 2.66
N PRO A 61 -4.02 8.03 2.84
CA PRO A 61 -4.89 6.97 2.33
C PRO A 61 -6.18 6.93 3.15
N PHE A 62 -7.30 6.47 2.57
CA PHE A 62 -8.54 6.15 3.28
C PHE A 62 -8.96 7.19 4.34
N VAL A 63 -9.19 8.44 3.93
CA VAL A 63 -9.65 9.55 4.80
C VAL A 63 -11.13 9.89 4.59
N GLY A 64 -11.74 9.37 3.52
CA GLY A 64 -13.19 9.47 3.28
C GLY A 64 -14.05 8.57 4.19
N GLN A 65 -15.33 8.42 3.82
CA GLN A 65 -16.30 7.61 4.59
C GLN A 65 -15.90 6.13 4.69
N ALA A 66 -15.36 5.56 3.60
CA ALA A 66 -14.83 4.20 3.61
C ALA A 66 -13.67 4.04 4.61
N GLY A 67 -12.84 5.07 4.77
CA GLY A 67 -11.77 5.11 5.75
C GLY A 67 -12.26 5.15 7.19
N LYS A 68 -13.27 5.97 7.48
CA LYS A 68 -13.90 6.02 8.81
C LYS A 68 -14.53 4.67 9.21
N LEU A 69 -15.13 3.98 8.24
CA LEU A 69 -15.65 2.64 8.47
C LEU A 69 -14.50 1.65 8.72
N LEU A 70 -13.41 1.72 7.96
CA LEU A 70 -12.21 0.92 8.21
C LEU A 70 -11.68 1.14 9.64
N ASP A 71 -11.58 2.38 10.10
CA ASP A 71 -11.16 2.70 11.47
C ASP A 71 -12.09 2.09 12.53
N THR A 72 -13.40 2.09 12.27
CA THR A 72 -14.40 1.46 13.15
C THR A 72 -14.20 -0.05 13.23
N LEU A 73 -14.00 -0.70 12.08
CA LEU A 73 -13.80 -2.15 12.00
C LEU A 73 -12.48 -2.58 12.64
N LEU A 74 -11.42 -1.77 12.52
CA LEU A 74 -10.16 -1.98 13.26
C LEU A 74 -10.38 -1.94 14.78
N ALA A 75 -11.10 -0.93 15.27
CA ALA A 75 -11.38 -0.78 16.68
C ALA A 75 -12.19 -1.95 17.26
N GLU A 76 -13.15 -2.50 16.49
CA GLU A 76 -13.95 -3.67 16.87
C GLU A 76 -13.09 -4.94 17.08
N ILE A 77 -11.91 -5.02 16.45
CA ILE A 77 -10.95 -6.13 16.64
C ILE A 77 -9.75 -5.76 17.52
N GLY A 78 -9.82 -4.63 18.23
CA GLY A 78 -8.79 -4.19 19.18
C GLY A 78 -7.54 -3.59 18.53
N LEU A 79 -7.61 -3.21 17.25
CA LEU A 79 -6.54 -2.54 16.52
C LEU A 79 -6.89 -1.08 16.29
N GLN A 80 -5.87 -0.27 16.06
CA GLN A 80 -5.98 1.12 15.65
C GLN A 80 -5.23 1.33 14.34
N ARG A 81 -5.49 2.47 13.70
CA ARG A 81 -4.81 2.85 12.47
C ARG A 81 -3.29 2.91 12.61
N ALA A 82 -2.80 3.25 13.80
CA ALA A 82 -1.38 3.29 14.14
C ALA A 82 -0.75 1.91 14.32
N ASP A 83 -1.53 0.82 14.41
CA ASP A 83 -1.01 -0.55 14.54
C ASP A 83 -0.79 -1.23 13.20
N VAL A 84 -1.40 -0.69 12.13
CA VAL A 84 -1.43 -1.28 10.79
C VAL A 84 -0.76 -0.37 9.79
N TRP A 85 -0.56 -0.85 8.57
CA TRP A 85 -0.20 0.00 7.43
C TRP A 85 -1.30 -0.01 6.38
N ILE A 86 -1.70 1.16 5.89
CA ILE A 86 -2.75 1.30 4.89
C ILE A 86 -2.17 1.98 3.66
N CYS A 87 -2.38 1.40 2.49
CA CYS A 87 -1.99 2.02 1.23
C CYS A 87 -2.91 1.58 0.07
N ASN A 88 -2.58 2.01 -1.13
CA ASN A 88 -3.25 1.62 -2.37
C ASN A 88 -2.25 1.05 -3.38
N VAL A 89 -2.74 0.34 -4.39
CA VAL A 89 -1.93 -0.06 -5.54
C VAL A 89 -1.33 1.16 -6.22
N LEU A 90 -2.17 2.11 -6.62
CA LEU A 90 -1.72 3.39 -7.15
C LEU A 90 -1.45 4.40 -6.03
N LYS A 91 -0.42 5.22 -6.19
CA LYS A 91 -0.10 6.31 -5.26
C LYS A 91 -0.64 7.67 -5.69
N CYS A 92 -1.25 7.75 -6.88
CA CYS A 92 -1.81 8.96 -7.46
C CYS A 92 -3.27 8.72 -7.84
N ARG A 93 -4.13 9.73 -7.64
CA ARG A 93 -5.54 9.67 -8.01
C ARG A 93 -5.71 9.68 -9.54
N PRO A 94 -6.43 8.70 -10.13
CA PRO A 94 -6.88 8.77 -11.50
C PRO A 94 -7.87 9.94 -11.74
N PRO A 95 -7.81 10.61 -12.90
CA PRO A 95 -8.77 11.65 -13.26
C PRO A 95 -10.22 11.17 -13.07
N ASP A 96 -11.06 12.00 -12.47
CA ASP A 96 -12.47 11.70 -12.18
C ASP A 96 -12.72 10.41 -11.39
N ASN A 97 -11.71 9.90 -10.67
CA ASN A 97 -11.74 8.61 -9.97
C ASN A 97 -12.05 7.42 -10.90
N ARG A 98 -11.65 7.49 -12.18
CA ARG A 98 -11.75 6.33 -13.08
C ARG A 98 -10.89 5.15 -12.58
N ASP A 99 -11.15 3.98 -13.12
CA ASP A 99 -10.33 2.79 -12.87
C ASP A 99 -8.88 3.02 -13.35
N PRO A 100 -7.87 2.47 -12.64
CA PRO A 100 -6.48 2.43 -13.06
C PRO A 100 -6.26 1.75 -14.41
N GLN A 101 -5.32 2.27 -15.19
CA GLN A 101 -4.88 1.65 -16.44
C GLN A 101 -3.68 0.72 -16.22
N PRO A 102 -3.49 -0.33 -17.06
CA PRO A 102 -2.39 -1.28 -16.91
C PRO A 102 -0.99 -0.63 -16.82
N ASN A 103 -0.70 0.36 -17.67
CA ASN A 103 0.57 1.10 -17.66
C ASN A 103 0.77 1.92 -16.38
N GLU A 104 -0.30 2.44 -15.77
CA GLU A 104 -0.25 3.17 -14.51
C GLU A 104 0.10 2.23 -13.36
N ILE A 105 -0.49 1.03 -13.36
CA ILE A 105 -0.18 -0.03 -12.40
C ILE A 105 1.27 -0.47 -12.55
N GLU A 106 1.69 -0.77 -13.77
CA GLU A 106 3.06 -1.22 -14.07
C GLU A 106 4.11 -0.20 -13.63
N SER A 107 3.83 1.09 -13.84
CA SER A 107 4.73 2.18 -13.43
C SER A 107 4.78 2.38 -11.92
N CYS A 108 3.70 2.04 -11.20
CA CYS A 108 3.52 2.37 -9.79
C CYS A 108 3.76 1.18 -8.84
N GLN A 109 3.68 -0.07 -9.32
CA GLN A 109 3.77 -1.28 -8.50
C GLN A 109 5.11 -1.42 -7.76
N GLY A 110 6.19 -0.81 -8.26
CA GLY A 110 7.50 -0.83 -7.61
C GLY A 110 7.45 -0.25 -6.19
N TYR A 111 6.68 0.83 -5.99
CA TYR A 111 6.49 1.41 -4.65
C TYR A 111 5.73 0.49 -3.72
N LEU A 112 4.72 -0.23 -4.22
CA LEU A 112 3.97 -1.19 -3.40
C LEU A 112 4.86 -2.37 -2.99
N ARG A 113 5.68 -2.91 -3.92
CA ARG A 113 6.63 -3.99 -3.63
C ARG A 113 7.64 -3.54 -2.57
N ALA A 114 8.25 -2.38 -2.75
CA ALA A 114 9.17 -1.80 -1.77
C ALA A 114 8.53 -1.64 -0.39
N GLN A 115 7.28 -1.19 -0.31
CA GLN A 115 6.55 -1.11 0.96
C GLN A 115 6.38 -2.47 1.62
N VAL A 116 5.95 -3.50 0.86
CA VAL A 116 5.79 -4.86 1.39
C VAL A 116 7.14 -5.45 1.83
N ASP A 117 8.19 -5.26 1.05
CA ASP A 117 9.53 -5.78 1.32
C ASP A 117 10.18 -5.12 2.55
N LEU A 118 9.90 -3.82 2.79
CA LEU A 118 10.42 -3.08 3.93
C LEU A 118 9.61 -3.32 5.21
N ILE A 119 8.27 -3.32 5.13
CA ILE A 119 7.39 -3.48 6.30
C ILE A 119 7.35 -4.93 6.76
N GLU A 120 7.54 -5.87 5.84
CA GLU A 120 7.59 -7.30 6.12
C GLU A 120 6.31 -7.87 6.77
N PRO A 121 5.10 -7.56 6.28
CA PRO A 121 3.86 -7.97 6.94
C PRO A 121 3.65 -9.48 6.94
N THR A 122 2.93 -9.95 7.95
CA THR A 122 2.42 -11.32 8.03
C THR A 122 1.16 -11.48 7.19
N VAL A 123 0.24 -10.51 7.27
CA VAL A 123 -1.06 -10.52 6.59
C VAL A 123 -1.20 -9.31 5.68
N ILE A 124 -1.69 -9.53 4.47
CA ILE A 124 -2.12 -8.46 3.56
C ILE A 124 -3.61 -8.62 3.28
N CYS A 125 -4.39 -7.64 3.71
CA CYS A 125 -5.81 -7.51 3.39
C CYS A 125 -6.02 -6.67 2.13
N THR A 126 -6.48 -7.28 1.05
CA THR A 126 -6.89 -6.54 -0.15
C THR A 126 -8.34 -6.08 -0.02
N LEU A 127 -8.59 -4.81 -0.33
CA LEU A 127 -9.91 -4.20 -0.22
C LEU A 127 -10.56 -4.08 -1.60
N GLY A 128 -11.47 -5.01 -1.92
CA GLY A 128 -12.25 -5.03 -3.16
C GLY A 128 -11.63 -5.83 -4.29
N ASN A 129 -12.29 -5.79 -5.46
CA ASN A 129 -11.90 -6.59 -6.63
C ASN A 129 -10.52 -6.21 -7.16
N PHE A 130 -10.22 -4.91 -7.23
CA PHE A 130 -9.07 -4.44 -7.98
C PHE A 130 -7.74 -4.91 -7.37
N SER A 131 -7.49 -4.55 -6.11
CA SER A 131 -6.27 -4.96 -5.42
C SER A 131 -6.19 -6.48 -5.26
N THR A 132 -7.32 -7.15 -5.02
CA THR A 132 -7.38 -8.62 -4.95
C THR A 132 -6.91 -9.26 -6.25
N LYS A 133 -7.49 -8.87 -7.40
CA LYS A 133 -7.14 -9.46 -8.70
C LYS A 133 -5.68 -9.23 -9.06
N LEU A 134 -5.18 -8.02 -8.80
CA LEU A 134 -3.80 -7.66 -9.09
C LEU A 134 -2.81 -8.49 -8.25
N LEU A 135 -2.99 -8.54 -6.94
CA LEU A 135 -2.05 -9.25 -6.05
C LEU A 135 -2.18 -10.76 -6.14
N ARG A 136 -3.36 -11.26 -6.51
CA ARG A 136 -3.62 -12.69 -6.69
C ARG A 136 -3.15 -13.21 -8.05
N GLY A 137 -3.15 -12.36 -9.07
CA GLY A 137 -2.78 -12.72 -10.44
C GLY A 137 -3.87 -13.44 -11.23
N ASP A 138 -5.14 -13.35 -10.82
CA ASP A 138 -6.28 -13.89 -11.58
C ASP A 138 -7.55 -13.05 -11.47
N MET A 139 -8.52 -13.33 -12.35
CA MET A 139 -9.73 -12.51 -12.54
C MET A 139 -10.91 -12.92 -11.65
N THR A 140 -10.71 -13.79 -10.66
CA THR A 140 -11.78 -14.28 -9.79
C THR A 140 -12.37 -13.11 -8.99
N GLY A 141 -13.70 -13.04 -8.97
CA GLY A 141 -14.42 -11.94 -8.32
C GLY A 141 -14.40 -12.04 -6.79
N ILE A 142 -14.40 -10.88 -6.14
CA ILE A 142 -14.32 -10.76 -4.68
C ILE A 142 -15.42 -11.53 -3.94
N SER A 143 -16.62 -11.66 -4.53
CA SER A 143 -17.72 -12.40 -3.92
C SER A 143 -17.46 -13.89 -3.72
N ARG A 144 -16.49 -14.48 -4.44
CA ARG A 144 -16.07 -15.87 -4.25
C ARG A 144 -14.86 -16.01 -3.33
N LEU A 145 -14.13 -14.92 -3.12
CA LEU A 145 -12.82 -14.92 -2.46
C LEU A 145 -12.82 -14.29 -1.08
N HIS A 146 -13.75 -13.36 -0.80
CA HIS A 146 -13.73 -12.66 0.47
C HIS A 146 -13.79 -13.66 1.63
N GLY A 147 -13.08 -13.33 2.71
CA GLY A 147 -13.05 -14.17 3.90
C GLY A 147 -12.22 -15.46 3.75
N ARG A 148 -11.48 -15.66 2.65
CA ARG A 148 -10.64 -16.85 2.41
C ARG A 148 -9.18 -16.47 2.24
N GLU A 149 -8.34 -16.85 3.18
CA GLU A 149 -6.90 -16.63 3.12
C GLU A 149 -6.19 -17.56 2.14
N GLU A 150 -5.09 -17.09 1.57
CA GLU A 150 -4.15 -17.90 0.81
C GLU A 150 -2.73 -17.35 0.94
N VAL A 151 -1.72 -18.21 0.83
CA VAL A 151 -0.33 -17.77 0.79
C VAL A 151 0.01 -17.34 -0.64
N ARG A 152 0.62 -16.17 -0.76
CA ARG A 152 1.06 -15.57 -2.03
C ARG A 152 2.43 -14.93 -1.87
N ILE A 153 3.17 -14.84 -2.98
CA ILE A 153 4.38 -14.03 -3.05
C ILE A 153 4.00 -12.63 -3.51
N VAL A 154 4.33 -11.62 -2.70
CA VAL A 154 4.15 -10.21 -3.03
C VAL A 154 5.48 -9.51 -2.81
N GLY A 155 6.06 -8.95 -3.88
CA GLY A 155 7.45 -8.53 -3.86
C GLY A 155 8.37 -9.74 -3.74
N SER A 156 9.26 -9.71 -2.75
CA SER A 156 10.16 -10.82 -2.41
C SER A 156 9.62 -11.72 -1.29
N ARG A 157 8.43 -11.43 -0.75
CA ARG A 157 7.94 -12.05 0.49
C ARG A 157 6.75 -12.96 0.30
N ALA A 158 6.74 -14.07 1.05
CA ALA A 158 5.53 -14.84 1.25
C ALA A 158 4.66 -14.17 2.30
N VAL A 159 3.41 -13.88 1.95
CA VAL A 159 2.42 -13.22 2.81
C VAL A 159 1.12 -14.00 2.80
N ARG A 160 0.36 -13.88 3.88
CA ARG A 160 -1.02 -14.38 3.94
C ARG A 160 -1.95 -13.33 3.34
N LEU A 161 -2.34 -13.53 2.09
CA LEU A 161 -3.28 -12.66 1.38
C LEU A 161 -4.69 -12.99 1.84
N TYR A 162 -5.44 -11.98 2.31
CA TYR A 162 -6.80 -12.11 2.82
C TYR A 162 -7.74 -11.13 2.12
N PRO A 163 -8.43 -11.56 1.04
CA PRO A 163 -9.35 -10.69 0.32
C PRO A 163 -10.55 -10.29 1.16
N LEU A 164 -10.92 -9.02 1.08
CA LEU A 164 -12.08 -8.43 1.75
C LEU A 164 -12.90 -7.61 0.74
N TYR A 165 -14.20 -7.44 1.01
CA TYR A 165 -14.96 -6.40 0.33
C TYR A 165 -14.38 -5.02 0.64
N HIS A 166 -14.46 -4.11 -0.33
CA HIS A 166 -14.05 -2.72 -0.08
C HIS A 166 -15.04 -2.05 0.89
N PRO A 167 -14.60 -1.31 1.93
CA PRO A 167 -15.50 -0.73 2.93
C PRO A 167 -16.61 0.16 2.34
N ALA A 168 -16.35 0.81 1.20
CA ALA A 168 -17.37 1.58 0.47
C ALA A 168 -18.64 0.78 0.13
N ALA A 169 -18.53 -0.53 -0.12
CA ALA A 169 -19.67 -1.39 -0.42
C ALA A 169 -20.59 -1.62 0.79
N ALA A 170 -20.08 -1.41 2.01
CA ALA A 170 -20.81 -1.61 3.27
C ALA A 170 -21.46 -0.32 3.82
N LEU A 171 -21.11 0.86 3.28
CA LEU A 171 -21.56 2.16 3.83
C LEU A 171 -23.08 2.30 3.94
N TYR A 172 -23.83 1.70 3.01
CA TYR A 172 -25.29 1.83 2.92
C TYR A 172 -26.00 0.47 2.83
N THR A 173 -25.30 -0.63 3.14
CA THR A 173 -25.83 -1.99 2.99
C THR A 173 -25.55 -2.79 4.27
N PRO A 174 -26.52 -2.89 5.19
CA PRO A 174 -26.32 -3.52 6.50
C PRO A 174 -25.84 -4.97 6.43
N SER A 175 -26.34 -5.76 5.48
CA SER A 175 -25.89 -7.14 5.28
C SER A 175 -24.42 -7.22 4.87
N MET A 176 -23.96 -6.30 4.03
CA MET A 176 -22.56 -6.22 3.61
C MET A 176 -21.65 -5.78 4.75
N LEU A 177 -22.12 -4.87 5.61
CA LEU A 177 -21.41 -4.49 6.83
C LEU A 177 -21.23 -5.68 7.77
N GLU A 178 -22.27 -6.49 7.97
CA GLU A 178 -22.20 -7.69 8.81
C GLU A 178 -21.22 -8.72 8.25
N THR A 179 -21.25 -8.97 6.94
CA THR A 179 -20.25 -9.83 6.29
C THR A 179 -18.83 -9.30 6.49
N LEU A 180 -18.61 -7.99 6.32
CA LEU A 180 -17.30 -7.38 6.50
C LEU A 180 -16.82 -7.48 7.94
N ARG A 181 -17.70 -7.31 8.94
CA ARG A 181 -17.37 -7.53 10.36
C ARG A 181 -16.92 -8.95 10.64
N GLN A 182 -17.65 -9.94 10.10
CA GLN A 182 -17.30 -11.35 10.26
C GLN A 182 -15.92 -11.64 9.68
N ASP A 183 -15.61 -11.10 8.50
CA ASP A 183 -14.28 -11.23 7.89
C ASP A 183 -13.20 -10.51 8.75
N PHE A 184 -13.48 -9.32 9.28
CA PHE A 184 -12.54 -8.62 10.16
C PHE A 184 -12.23 -9.39 11.45
N HIS A 185 -13.22 -10.04 12.06
CA HIS A 185 -13.02 -10.85 13.26
C HIS A 185 -12.06 -12.03 13.07
N ARG A 186 -11.78 -12.42 11.81
CA ARG A 186 -10.79 -13.45 11.45
C ARG A 186 -9.35 -12.93 11.45
N ILE A 187 -9.14 -11.63 11.27
CA ILE A 187 -7.82 -11.01 11.11
C ILE A 187 -6.88 -11.29 12.29
N PRO A 188 -7.30 -11.14 13.57
CA PRO A 188 -6.40 -11.40 14.70
C PRO A 188 -5.88 -12.84 14.73
N GLN A 189 -6.69 -13.83 14.36
CA GLN A 189 -6.23 -15.22 14.30
C GLN A 189 -5.26 -15.43 13.14
N LEU A 190 -5.44 -14.73 12.01
CA LEU A 190 -4.50 -14.79 10.89
C LEU A 190 -3.15 -14.16 11.24
N ILE A 191 -3.11 -13.09 12.03
CA ILE A 191 -1.86 -12.50 12.54
C ILE A 191 -1.17 -13.49 13.48
N ALA A 192 -1.92 -14.08 14.42
CA ALA A 192 -1.38 -15.04 15.40
C ALA A 192 -0.76 -16.31 14.79
N LEU A 193 -1.07 -16.64 13.53
CA LEU A 193 -0.41 -17.73 12.80
C LEU A 193 1.05 -17.40 12.42
N GLY A 194 1.48 -16.14 12.52
CA GLY A 194 2.81 -15.69 12.12
C GLY A 194 3.00 -15.69 10.60
N ALA A 195 4.16 -15.18 10.17
CA ALA A 195 4.56 -15.10 8.78
C ALA A 195 4.58 -16.49 8.13
N PRO A 196 4.08 -16.64 6.88
CA PRO A 196 4.26 -17.87 6.13
C PRO A 196 5.75 -18.21 5.93
N GLU A 197 6.02 -19.47 5.57
CA GLU A 197 7.35 -19.89 5.12
C GLU A 197 7.82 -19.02 3.95
N GLN A 198 8.98 -18.40 4.11
CA GLN A 198 9.52 -17.47 3.12
C GLN A 198 10.19 -18.26 1.98
N PRO A 199 10.13 -17.77 0.73
CA PRO A 199 10.88 -18.38 -0.36
C PRO A 199 12.38 -18.38 -0.02
N GLU A 200 13.09 -19.43 -0.42
CA GLU A 200 14.55 -19.43 -0.35
C GLU A 200 15.08 -18.22 -1.12
N GLU A 201 16.01 -17.47 -0.54
CA GLU A 201 16.65 -16.35 -1.23
C GLU A 201 17.21 -16.87 -2.56
N MET A 202 16.74 -16.32 -3.68
CA MET A 202 17.39 -16.52 -4.97
C MET A 202 18.77 -15.82 -4.92
N HIS A 203 19.76 -16.47 -4.31
CA HIS A 203 21.17 -16.16 -4.55
C HIS A 203 21.47 -16.48 -6.02
N GLY A 204 21.44 -15.45 -6.86
CA GLY A 204 21.87 -15.58 -8.25
C GLY A 204 21.15 -14.65 -9.21
N ILE A 205 21.40 -13.35 -9.12
CA ILE A 205 21.44 -12.50 -10.30
C ILE A 205 22.91 -12.07 -10.41
N PRO A 206 23.62 -12.36 -11.51
CA PRO A 206 24.95 -11.80 -11.69
C PRO A 206 24.83 -10.28 -11.66
N GLU A 207 25.73 -9.63 -10.93
CA GLU A 207 25.92 -8.18 -10.98
C GLU A 207 25.88 -7.75 -12.45
N ALA A 208 24.97 -6.85 -12.79
CA ALA A 208 24.96 -6.26 -14.11
C ALA A 208 26.30 -5.56 -14.29
N GLU A 209 27.10 -6.02 -15.26
CA GLU A 209 28.35 -5.38 -15.63
C GLU A 209 28.08 -3.91 -15.96
N ASP A 210 28.81 -3.04 -15.27
CA ASP A 210 28.81 -1.59 -15.40
C ASP A 210 29.20 -1.19 -16.83
N PRO A 211 28.33 -0.55 -17.62
CA PRO A 211 28.76 0.11 -18.85
C PRO A 211 29.34 1.48 -18.49
N ALA A 212 30.66 1.52 -18.42
CA ALA A 212 31.59 2.63 -18.70
C ALA A 212 31.11 4.07 -18.44
N GLU A 213 31.86 4.74 -17.57
CA GLU A 213 31.95 6.19 -17.40
C GLU A 213 32.04 6.93 -18.75
N GLU A 214 31.08 7.84 -19.00
CA GLU A 214 31.33 9.02 -19.81
C GLU A 214 30.84 10.27 -19.06
N THR A 215 31.81 11.06 -18.64
CA THR A 215 31.69 12.34 -17.97
C THR A 215 31.08 13.39 -18.89
N THR A 216 30.02 14.07 -18.43
CA THR A 216 29.79 15.48 -18.80
C THR A 216 29.26 16.23 -17.58
N GLU A 217 30.11 17.10 -17.03
CA GLU A 217 29.70 18.23 -16.20
C GLU A 217 28.98 19.25 -17.09
N GLU A 218 27.76 19.67 -16.74
CA GLU A 218 27.43 21.08 -16.56
C GLU A 218 26.02 21.27 -15.95
N VAL A 219 26.06 21.78 -14.73
CA VAL A 219 25.14 22.62 -13.95
C VAL A 219 23.88 23.14 -14.66
N LEU A 220 22.72 22.99 -14.01
CA LEU A 220 21.75 24.08 -13.79
C LEU A 220 20.94 23.83 -12.51
N GLU A 221 21.04 24.79 -11.59
CA GLU A 221 20.38 24.89 -10.30
C GLU A 221 18.86 25.18 -10.42
N ASP A 222 18.19 25.02 -9.28
CA ASP A 222 16.84 25.49 -8.92
C ASP A 222 15.62 24.68 -9.35
N ALA A 223 15.28 23.72 -8.48
CA ALA A 223 13.97 23.69 -7.83
C ALA A 223 14.05 22.93 -6.50
N ARG A 224 14.54 23.58 -5.43
CA ARG A 224 14.26 23.09 -4.07
C ARG A 224 12.77 23.25 -3.83
N SER A 225 12.00 22.19 -4.02
CA SER A 225 10.66 22.11 -3.45
C SER A 225 10.80 22.24 -1.95
N ALA A 226 10.06 23.16 -1.34
CA ALA A 226 10.07 23.38 0.10
C ALA A 226 9.95 22.06 0.87
N ASP A 227 10.75 21.91 1.93
CA ASP A 227 10.63 20.79 2.86
C ASP A 227 9.16 20.66 3.28
N PRO A 228 8.59 19.44 3.28
CA PRO A 228 7.20 19.26 3.67
C PRO A 228 6.99 19.73 5.12
N GLU A 229 5.90 20.47 5.35
CA GLU A 229 5.45 20.88 6.68
C GLU A 229 5.53 19.69 7.67
N PRO A 230 6.24 19.81 8.82
CA PRO A 230 6.48 18.70 9.75
C PRO A 230 5.22 17.94 10.18
N GLU A 231 4.08 18.64 10.22
CA GLU A 231 2.78 18.09 10.61
C GLU A 231 2.22 17.09 9.58
N TYR A 232 2.49 17.28 8.28
CA TYR A 232 2.02 16.38 7.22
C TYR A 232 2.76 15.04 7.24
N VAL A 233 4.07 15.06 7.50
CA VAL A 233 4.87 13.83 7.50
C VAL A 233 4.64 13.01 8.77
N ALA A 234 4.36 13.66 9.91
CA ALA A 234 3.93 12.98 11.14
C ALA A 234 2.64 12.16 10.93
N GLN A 235 1.70 12.65 10.11
CA GLN A 235 0.44 11.95 9.80
C GLN A 235 0.63 10.68 8.95
N LEU A 236 1.77 10.51 8.31
CA LEU A 236 2.12 9.28 7.55
C LEU A 236 2.59 8.14 8.48
N GLY A 237 2.81 8.38 9.78
CA GLY A 237 3.44 7.39 10.68
C GLY A 237 4.93 7.16 10.38
N LEU A 238 5.52 8.03 9.56
CA LEU A 238 6.91 7.99 9.14
C LEU A 238 7.85 8.70 10.11
N PHE A 239 7.37 9.29 11.21
CA PHE A 239 8.18 9.86 12.30
C PHE A 239 7.77 9.28 13.65
#